data_AF-A0A0K9CLY5-F1
#
_entry.id   AF-A0A0K9CLY5-F1
#
_cell.length_a   1.000
_cell.length_b   1.000
_cell.length_c   1.000
_cell.angle_alpha   90.00
_cell.angle_beta   90.00
_cell.angle_gamma   90.00
#
_symmetry.space_group_name_H-M   'P 1'
#
loop_
_entity.id
_entity.type
_entity.pdbx_description
1 polymer ?
#
loop_
_entity_poly.entity_id
_entity_poly.type
_entity_poly.pdbx_seq_one_letter_code
_entity_poly.pdbx_strand_id
1 'polypeptide(L)'
;MQYDNFVMKVLSMANTIGKILLTSGAETYRVEKAISIICKRFDLKAETFVTMTCVLTSAKKRDGETITEVNRIYTVSNNLDKIDKIHKILLNIHKYELEDLEKEVKKIQIQTVYKKILY
;
A
#
# COMPACT_ATOMS: atom_id res chain seq x y z
N MET A 1 -9.99 -21.33 3.49
CA MET A 1 -10.21 -20.91 2.08
C MET A 1 -10.71 -19.47 1.95
N GLN A 2 -11.90 -19.07 2.44
CA GLN A 2 -12.38 -17.67 2.31
C GLN A 2 -11.55 -16.66 3.14
N TYR A 3 -11.18 -17.03 4.37
CA TYR A 3 -10.31 -16.20 5.21
C TYR A 3 -8.90 -16.02 4.62
N ASP A 4 -8.31 -17.08 4.06
CA ASP A 4 -6.97 -17.01 3.48
C ASP A 4 -6.96 -16.11 2.23
N ASN A 5 -8.04 -16.15 1.45
CA ASN A 5 -8.24 -15.22 0.34
C ASN A 5 -8.35 -13.77 0.84
N PHE A 6 -9.06 -13.53 1.94
CA PHE A 6 -9.13 -12.21 2.56
C PHE A 6 -7.75 -11.71 3.00
N VAL A 7 -6.97 -12.57 3.68
CA VAL A 7 -5.60 -12.24 4.11
C VAL A 7 -4.71 -11.87 2.93
N MET A 8 -4.77 -12.62 1.83
CA MET A 8 -4.02 -12.31 0.60
C MET A 8 -4.44 -10.96 0.00
N LYS A 9 -5.73 -10.64 -0.05
CA LYS A 9 -6.21 -9.34 -0.56
C LYS A 9 -5.75 -8.18 0.31
N VAL A 10 -5.84 -8.30 1.64
CA VAL A 10 -5.37 -7.25 2.57
C VAL A 10 -3.88 -7.03 2.40
N LEU A 11 -3.08 -8.11 2.36
CA LEU A 11 -1.64 -8.02 2.17
C LEU A 11 -1.30 -7.30 0.86
N SER A 12 -1.97 -7.68 -0.23
CA SER A 12 -1.74 -7.10 -1.55
C SER A 12 -2.16 -5.63 -1.64
N MET A 13 -3.26 -5.27 -0.98
CA MET A 13 -3.69 -3.88 -0.86
C MET A 13 -2.64 -3.05 -0.10
N ALA A 14 -2.18 -3.54 1.04
CA ALA A 14 -1.18 -2.84 1.84
C ALA A 14 0.13 -2.67 1.04
N ASN A 15 0.61 -3.73 0.39
CA ASN A 15 1.83 -3.71 -0.42
C ASN A 15 1.69 -2.75 -1.63
N THR A 16 0.53 -2.71 -2.26
CA THR A 16 0.20 -1.76 -3.35
C THR A 16 0.26 -0.31 -2.88
N ILE A 17 -0.32 -0.01 -1.72
CA ILE A 17 -0.22 1.33 -1.10
C ILE A 17 1.24 1.68 -0.82
N GLY A 18 2.01 0.72 -0.30
CA GLY A 18 3.44 0.87 -0.07
C GLY A 18 4.21 1.20 -1.35
N LYS A 19 3.95 0.45 -2.43
CA LYS A 19 4.52 0.68 -3.75
C LYS A 19 4.18 2.08 -4.28
N ILE A 20 2.92 2.52 -4.18
CA ILE A 20 2.50 3.86 -4.62
C ILE A 20 3.26 4.94 -3.85
N LEU A 21 3.31 4.83 -2.52
CA LEU A 21 4.01 5.80 -1.67
C LEU A 21 5.50 5.87 -2.03
N LEU A 22 6.17 4.72 -2.10
CA LEU A 22 7.60 4.65 -2.36
C LEU A 22 7.95 5.17 -3.76
N THR A 23 7.21 4.75 -4.81
CA THR A 23 7.36 5.27 -6.17
C THR A 23 7.03 6.78 -6.27
N SER A 24 6.22 7.32 -5.36
CA SER A 24 5.88 8.75 -5.30
C SER A 24 6.85 9.59 -4.45
N GLY A 25 7.91 8.97 -3.92
CA GLY A 25 8.99 9.66 -3.19
C GLY A 25 8.79 9.72 -1.68
N ALA A 26 7.92 8.89 -1.10
CA ALA A 26 7.80 8.79 0.34
C ALA A 26 9.00 8.07 0.99
N GLU A 27 9.41 8.53 2.16
CA GLU A 27 10.46 7.92 2.97
C GLU A 27 10.07 6.52 3.46
N THR A 28 11.04 5.60 3.57
CA THR A 28 10.80 4.17 3.88
C THR A 28 9.95 3.96 5.14
N TYR A 29 10.27 4.64 6.24
CA TYR A 29 9.52 4.49 7.49
C TYR A 29 8.05 4.94 7.37
N ARG A 30 7.75 5.91 6.48
CA ARG A 30 6.36 6.34 6.21
C ARG A 30 5.60 5.28 5.44
N VAL A 31 6.28 4.61 4.50
CA VAL A 31 5.74 3.47 3.75
C VAL A 31 5.44 2.31 4.70
N GLU A 32 6.38 1.94 5.57
CA GLU A 32 6.21 0.89 6.59
C GLU A 32 5.04 1.20 7.52
N LYS A 33 4.98 2.44 8.04
CA LYS A 33 3.89 2.88 8.89
C LYS A 33 2.53 2.80 8.18
N ALA A 34 2.46 3.17 6.91
CA ALA A 34 1.23 3.08 6.13
C ALA A 34 0.76 1.64 5.98
N ILE A 35 1.66 0.73 5.57
CA ILE A 35 1.36 -0.71 5.44
C ILE A 35 0.88 -1.27 6.77
N SER A 36 1.56 -0.95 7.87
CA SER A 36 1.18 -1.38 9.22
C SER A 36 -0.23 -0.91 9.61
N ILE A 37 -0.60 0.34 9.30
CA ILE A 37 -1.95 0.88 9.56
C ILE A 37 -3.01 0.09 8.78
N ILE A 38 -2.77 -0.21 7.50
CA ILE A 38 -3.70 -0.96 6.66
C ILE A 38 -3.87 -2.38 7.17
N CYS A 39 -2.77 -3.11 7.40
CA CYS A 39 -2.83 -4.48 7.91
C CYS A 39 -3.57 -4.52 9.25
N LYS A 40 -3.27 -3.58 10.17
CA LYS A 40 -3.93 -3.49 11.47
C LYS A 40 -5.44 -3.18 11.37
N ARG A 41 -5.89 -2.38 10.40
CA ARG A 41 -7.33 -2.10 10.19
C ARG A 41 -8.14 -3.38 9.95
N PHE A 42 -7.54 -4.36 9.31
CA PHE A 42 -8.16 -5.62 8.92
C PHE A 42 -7.71 -6.80 9.78
N ASP A 43 -7.27 -6.51 11.02
CA ASP A 43 -6.81 -7.48 12.01
C ASP A 43 -5.70 -8.43 11.52
N LEU A 44 -4.91 -7.97 10.54
CA LEU A 44 -3.78 -8.71 9.99
C LEU A 44 -2.48 -8.30 10.69
N LYS A 45 -1.85 -9.25 11.38
CA LYS A 45 -0.48 -9.08 11.87
C LYS A 45 0.49 -9.32 10.72
N ALA A 46 1.15 -8.25 10.27
CA ALA A 46 2.13 -8.28 9.21
C ALA A 46 3.45 -7.65 9.65
N GLU A 47 4.54 -8.17 9.11
CA GLU A 47 5.89 -7.61 9.21
C GLU A 47 6.24 -7.00 7.85
N THR A 48 6.84 -5.81 7.87
CA THR A 48 7.14 -5.05 6.65
C THR A 48 8.59 -4.58 6.70
N PHE A 49 9.29 -4.73 5.58
CA PHE A 49 10.63 -4.22 5.40
C PHE A 49 10.70 -3.45 4.08
N VAL A 50 11.07 -2.17 4.16
CA VAL A 50 11.12 -1.28 3.00
C VAL A 50 12.53 -0.73 2.79
N THR A 51 13.03 -0.85 1.57
CA THR A 51 14.21 -0.15 1.08
C THR A 51 13.82 0.81 -0.04
N MET A 52 14.75 1.64 -0.52
CA MET A 52 14.48 2.55 -1.65
C MET A 52 14.08 1.84 -2.94
N THR A 53 14.35 0.55 -3.06
CA THR A 53 14.09 -0.23 -4.27
C THR A 53 13.16 -1.43 -4.04
N CYS A 54 12.62 -1.59 -2.84
CA CYS A 54 11.82 -2.76 -2.51
C CYS A 54 10.84 -2.49 -1.37
N VAL A 55 9.60 -2.97 -1.55
CA VAL A 55 8.63 -3.14 -0.46
C VAL A 55 8.43 -4.64 -0.28
N LEU A 56 8.66 -5.14 0.93
CA LEU A 56 8.42 -6.53 1.29
C LEU A 56 7.47 -6.57 2.49
N THR A 57 6.38 -7.32 2.37
CA THR A 57 5.40 -7.48 3.44
C THR A 57 5.05 -8.95 3.61
N SER A 58 5.12 -9.44 4.85
CA SER A 58 4.82 -10.83 5.20
C SER A 58 3.73 -10.90 6.25
N ALA A 59 2.84 -11.89 6.16
CA ALA A 59 1.82 -12.18 7.16
C ALA A 59 1.61 -13.68 7.33
N LYS A 60 1.11 -14.11 8.49
CA LYS A 60 0.77 -15.51 8.77
C LYS A 60 -0.71 -15.78 8.51
N LYS A 61 -1.00 -16.85 7.78
CA LYS A 61 -2.33 -17.44 7.65
C LYS A 61 -2.72 -18.22 8.92
N ARG A 62 -3.97 -18.67 8.98
CA ARG A 62 -4.50 -19.47 10.12
C ARG A 62 -3.87 -20.85 10.24
N ASP A 63 -3.51 -21.45 9.11
CA ASP A 63 -2.82 -22.75 9.04
C ASP A 63 -1.34 -22.68 9.45
N GLY A 64 -0.83 -21.47 9.74
CA GLY A 64 0.57 -21.23 10.11
C GLY A 64 1.48 -20.94 8.92
N GLU A 65 0.99 -21.06 7.67
CA GLU A 65 1.76 -20.69 6.50
C GLU A 65 2.04 -19.19 6.46
N THR A 66 3.25 -18.83 6.03
CA THR A 66 3.62 -17.43 5.81
C THR A 66 3.42 -17.08 4.35
N ILE A 67 2.71 -15.98 4.10
CA ILE A 67 2.64 -15.35 2.79
C ILE A 67 3.52 -14.11 2.79
N THR A 68 4.21 -13.90 1.68
CA THR A 68 5.09 -12.75 1.49
C THR A 68 4.82 -12.17 0.12
N GLU A 69 4.61 -10.86 0.06
CA GLU A 69 4.53 -10.13 -1.18
C GLU A 69 5.72 -9.17 -1.31
N VAL A 70 6.28 -9.11 -2.52
CA VAL A 70 7.45 -8.30 -2.85
C VAL A 70 7.12 -7.39 -4.02
N ASN A 71 7.34 -6.09 -3.86
CA ASN A 71 7.28 -5.13 -4.94
C ASN A 71 8.65 -4.47 -5.12
N ARG A 72 9.30 -4.78 -6.25
CA ARG A 72 10.52 -4.10 -6.66
C ARG A 72 10.18 -2.74 -7.29
N ILE A 73 10.89 -1.70 -6.86
CA ILE A 73 10.76 -0.34 -7.37
C ILE A 73 11.97 -0.03 -8.25
N TYR A 74 11.69 0.29 -9.51
CA TYR A 74 12.73 0.63 -10.50
C TYR A 74 12.88 2.13 -10.68
N THR A 75 11.80 2.88 -10.49
CA THR A 75 11.76 4.32 -10.67
C THR A 75 11.02 4.97 -9.51
N VAL A 76 11.53 6.11 -9.09
CA VAL A 76 10.90 6.98 -8.10
C VAL A 76 10.70 8.33 -8.75
N SER A 77 9.55 8.94 -8.49
CA SER A 77 9.20 10.30 -8.90
C SER A 77 8.75 11.07 -7.67
N ASN A 78 8.70 12.39 -7.74
CA ASN A 78 8.11 13.19 -6.67
C ASN A 78 6.64 13.49 -7.02
N ASN A 79 5.71 12.75 -6.41
CA ASN A 79 4.28 12.96 -6.58
C ASN A 79 3.60 13.17 -5.22
N LEU A 80 3.71 14.40 -4.72
CA LEU A 80 3.13 14.81 -3.43
C LEU A 80 1.60 14.67 -3.39
N ASP A 81 0.91 14.81 -4.52
CA ASP A 81 -0.54 14.65 -4.60
C ASP A 81 -0.98 13.20 -4.31
N LYS A 82 -0.26 12.19 -4.85
CA LYS A 82 -0.51 10.79 -4.49
C LYS A 82 -0.22 10.51 -3.02
N ILE A 83 0.86 11.08 -2.49
CA ILE A 83 1.22 10.93 -1.07
C ILE A 83 0.11 11.51 -0.17
N ASP A 84 -0.36 12.72 -0.46
CA ASP A 84 -1.41 13.40 0.31
C ASP A 84 -2.74 12.63 0.26
N LYS A 85 -3.13 12.13 -0.92
CA LYS A 85 -4.34 11.30 -1.08
C LYS A 85 -4.28 10.01 -0.27
N ILE A 86 -3.16 9.29 -0.31
CA ILE A 86 -2.97 8.09 0.52
C ILE A 86 -2.98 8.48 2.01
N HIS A 87 -2.35 9.58 2.39
CA HIS A 87 -2.37 10.03 3.79
C HIS A 87 -3.79 10.30 4.29
N LYS A 88 -4.64 10.96 3.49
CA LYS A 88 -6.06 11.19 3.81
C LYS A 88 -6.84 9.89 3.97
N ILE A 89 -6.56 8.88 3.15
CA ILE A 89 -7.13 7.53 3.31
C ILE A 89 -6.71 6.94 4.66
N LEU A 90 -5.40 7.00 5.00
CA LEU A 90 -4.90 6.44 6.26
C LEU A 90 -5.52 7.10 7.49
N LEU A 91 -5.73 8.42 7.48
CA LEU A 91 -6.42 9.14 8.56
C LEU A 91 -7.88 8.68 8.74
N ASN A 92 -8.53 8.26 7.66
CA ASN A 92 -9.93 7.83 7.64
C ASN A 92 -10.08 6.32 7.49
N ILE A 93 -9.02 5.53 7.74
CA ILE A 93 -8.98 4.11 7.36
C ILE A 93 -10.11 3.27 7.98
N HIS A 94 -10.60 3.69 9.15
CA HIS A 94 -11.72 3.07 9.86
C HIS A 94 -13.06 3.14 9.09
N LYS A 95 -13.21 4.06 8.13
CA LYS A 95 -14.41 4.22 7.31
C LYS A 95 -14.44 3.32 6.08
N TYR A 96 -13.33 2.66 5.77
CA TYR A 96 -13.21 1.86 4.57
C TYR A 96 -13.40 0.38 4.88
N GLU A 97 -14.25 -0.25 4.07
CA GLU A 97 -14.20 -1.69 3.81
C GLU A 97 -13.17 -1.98 2.72
N LEU A 98 -12.73 -3.23 2.62
CA LEU A 98 -11.62 -3.61 1.74
C LEU A 98 -11.93 -3.31 0.26
N GLU A 99 -13.14 -3.63 -0.21
CA GLU A 99 -13.55 -3.37 -1.59
C GLU A 99 -13.60 -1.87 -1.93
N ASP A 100 -13.94 -1.01 -0.97
CA ASP A 100 -14.01 0.42 -1.20
C ASP A 100 -12.63 1.06 -1.17
N LEU A 101 -11.75 0.57 -0.27
CA LEU A 101 -10.34 0.93 -0.27
C LEU A 101 -9.67 0.55 -1.60
N GLU A 102 -9.95 -0.65 -2.14
CA GLU A 102 -9.46 -1.10 -3.45
C GLU A 102 -9.82 -0.12 -4.57
N LYS A 103 -11.08 0.33 -4.61
CA LYS A 103 -11.54 1.29 -5.62
C LYS A 103 -10.83 2.63 -5.51
N GLU A 104 -10.70 3.18 -4.29
CA GLU A 104 -10.04 4.48 -4.09
C GLU A 104 -8.55 4.44 -4.42
N VAL A 105 -7.84 3.39 -4.00
CA VAL A 105 -6.42 3.22 -4.32
C VAL A 105 -6.19 3.06 -5.83
N LYS A 106 -7.08 2.33 -6.52
CA LYS A 106 -7.01 2.18 -7.98
C LYS A 106 -7.17 3.53 -8.71
N LYS A 107 -8.03 4.43 -8.23
CA LYS A 107 -8.16 5.79 -8.79
C LYS A 107 -6.87 6.59 -8.64
N ILE A 108 -6.21 6.51 -7.49
CA ILE A 108 -4.92 7.19 -7.23
C ILE A 108 -3.81 6.63 -8.11
N GLN A 109 -3.80 5.31 -8.32
CA GLN A 109 -2.78 4.65 -9.13
C GLN A 109 -2.78 5.15 -10.58
N ILE A 110 -3.96 5.28 -11.19
CA ILE A 110 -4.15 5.66 -12.61
C ILE A 110 -3.81 7.13 -12.87
N GLN A 111 -3.85 8.00 -11.85
CA GLN A 111 -3.54 9.43 -12.02
C GLN A 111 -2.09 9.63 -12.49
N THR A 112 -1.93 10.21 -13.67
CA THR A 112 -0.66 10.74 -14.18
C THR A 112 -0.54 12.21 -13.77
N VAL A 113 0.70 12.66 -13.52
CA VAL A 113 1.00 14.07 -13.22
C VAL A 113 0.54 14.92 -14.42
N TYR A 114 -0.14 16.04 -14.15
CA TYR A 114 -0.58 17.01 -15.15
C TYR A 114 0.48 17.18 -16.24
N LYS A 115 0.10 16.97 -17.51
CA LYS A 115 0.93 17.31 -18.66
C LYS A 115 1.33 18.78 -18.51
N LYS A 116 2.61 19.03 -18.29
CA LYS A 116 3.21 20.36 -18.40
C LYS A 116 2.81 20.88 -19.78
N ILE A 117 1.95 21.90 -19.83
CA ILE A 117 1.63 22.60 -21.08
C ILE A 117 2.97 23.21 -21.52
N LEU A 118 3.56 22.68 -22.59
CA LEU A 118 4.64 23.36 -23.29
C LEU A 118 4.00 24.56 -23.98
N TYR A 119 4.35 25.76 -23.52
CA TYR A 119 4.24 26.97 -24.31
C TYR A 119 5.43 27.07 -25.25
#